data_AF-A0AAP0GSU4-F1
#
_entry.id   AF-A0AAP0GSU4-F1
#
_cell.length_a   1.000
_cell.length_b   1.000
_cell.length_c   1.000
_cell.angle_alpha   90.00
_cell.angle_beta   90.00
_cell.angle_gamma   90.00
#
_symmetry.space_group_name_H-M   'P 1'
#
loop_
_entity.id
_entity.type
_entity.pdbx_description
1 polymer ?
#
loop_
_entity_poly.entity_id
_entity_poly.type
_entity_poly.pdbx_seq_one_letter_code
_entity_poly.pdbx_strand_id
1 'polypeptide(L)'
;MSEKKPRVSWKSEAVDKAFLEACLDEVTINGRDGTSLKGCSWKVVGEKLKNEHNFIVDRAQMKNRYDYIKKKFVTWVKLRNKTGNLYNPVTNTFSMSDEEWVAEGKLDKYVEKLRNAPLICPDLCTKLFEGVVSTGVHCWGPSSTLPHPAEEFSAHDMDEDHYTQMETDAPHASDESSGRSKHHEGQGNSKRVRRNIFDDDLREVGKEIVNVAKMLVESERLNREKKDDVDACMEKLEKMEWGEGDPRYDTALLLFGESADLRKVWLRLKTSSCESWVRNAGRKYRLFE
;
A
#
# COMPACT_ATOMS: atom_id res chain seq x y z
N MET A 1 25.24 35.50 -4.55
CA MET A 1 23.88 35.63 -5.11
C MET A 1 23.32 34.23 -5.26
N SER A 2 22.23 33.89 -4.56
CA SER A 2 21.60 32.58 -4.69
C SER A 2 20.79 32.57 -5.99
N GLU A 3 21.25 31.84 -7.00
CA GLU A 3 20.47 31.63 -8.22
C GLU A 3 19.10 31.08 -7.83
N LYS A 4 18.03 31.82 -8.17
CA LYS A 4 16.66 31.36 -7.96
C LYS A 4 16.47 30.13 -8.83
N LYS A 5 16.42 28.95 -8.20
CA LYS A 5 16.18 27.68 -8.87
C LYS A 5 14.96 27.79 -9.79
N PRO A 6 15.04 27.32 -11.04
CA PRO A 6 13.90 27.37 -11.96
C PRO A 6 12.71 26.61 -11.36
N ARG A 7 11.54 27.25 -11.38
CA ARG A 7 10.29 26.63 -10.91
C ARG A 7 9.91 25.52 -11.88
N VAL A 8 10.07 24.28 -11.44
CA VAL A 8 9.64 23.11 -12.20
C VAL A 8 8.12 23.03 -12.24
N SER A 9 7.57 22.81 -13.43
CA SER A 9 6.14 22.76 -13.68
C SER A 9 5.71 21.36 -14.16
N TRP A 10 5.02 20.62 -13.30
CA TRP A 10 4.46 19.28 -13.58
C TRP A 10 3.13 19.40 -14.33
N LYS A 11 3.19 19.78 -15.62
CA LYS A 11 2.02 19.96 -16.49
C LYS A 11 1.82 18.84 -17.51
N SER A 12 2.86 18.06 -17.79
CA SER A 12 2.81 16.99 -18.76
C SER A 12 2.40 15.69 -18.08
N GLU A 13 1.24 15.16 -18.46
CA GLU A 13 0.76 13.86 -17.99
C GLU A 13 1.75 12.74 -18.33
N ALA A 14 2.43 12.83 -19.48
CA ALA A 14 3.47 11.87 -19.86
C ALA A 14 4.65 11.88 -18.88
N VAL A 15 5.09 13.05 -18.43
CA VAL A 15 6.18 13.19 -17.44
C VAL A 15 5.74 12.66 -16.07
N ASP A 16 4.51 12.97 -15.65
CA ASP A 16 3.97 12.44 -14.39
C ASP A 16 3.78 10.91 -14.43
N LYS A 17 3.34 10.38 -15.57
CA LYS A 17 3.23 8.92 -15.78
C LYS A 17 4.59 8.25 -15.70
N ALA A 18 5.59 8.75 -16.45
CA ALA A 18 6.94 8.21 -16.41
C ALA A 18 7.57 8.33 -15.02
N PHE A 19 7.29 9.42 -14.30
CA PHE A 19 7.70 9.59 -12.90
C PHE A 19 7.10 8.51 -11.99
N LEU A 20 5.79 8.25 -12.10
CA LEU A 20 5.11 7.22 -11.31
C LEU A 20 5.59 5.81 -11.66
N GLU A 21 5.80 5.51 -12.94
CA GLU A 21 6.37 4.24 -13.41
C GLU A 21 7.79 4.05 -12.86
N ALA A 22 8.65 5.06 -12.98
CA ALA A 22 9.99 5.05 -12.41
C ALA A 22 9.99 4.85 -10.89
N CYS A 23 9.07 5.49 -10.18
CA CYS A 23 8.92 5.29 -8.74
C CYS A 23 8.52 3.86 -8.39
N LEU A 24 7.60 3.28 -9.17
CA LEU A 24 7.12 1.91 -8.97
C LEU A 24 8.21 0.87 -9.27
N ASP A 25 8.95 1.04 -10.36
CA ASP A 25 10.09 0.20 -10.72
C ASP A 25 11.12 0.19 -9.58
N GLU A 26 11.49 1.38 -9.10
CA GLU A 26 12.46 1.53 -8.02
C GLU A 26 12.00 0.94 -6.70
N VAL A 27 10.72 1.09 -6.36
CA VAL A 27 10.13 0.44 -5.18
C VAL A 27 10.17 -1.08 -5.31
N THR A 28 10.00 -1.61 -6.52
CA THR A 28 10.03 -3.06 -6.78
C THR A 28 11.45 -3.62 -6.67
N ILE A 29 12.46 -2.89 -7.15
CA ILE A 29 13.87 -3.32 -7.16
C ILE A 29 14.52 -3.10 -5.80
N ASN A 30 14.39 -1.89 -5.26
CA ASN A 30 15.15 -1.44 -4.08
C ASN A 30 14.32 -1.46 -2.80
N GLY A 31 13.02 -1.70 -2.86
CA GLY A 31 12.11 -1.60 -1.73
C GLY A 31 11.83 -0.16 -1.31
N ARG A 32 11.14 0.02 -0.18
CA ARG A 32 10.75 1.34 0.35
C ARG A 32 11.61 1.79 1.51
N ASP A 33 11.58 3.09 1.76
CA ASP A 33 12.06 3.70 3.00
C ASP A 33 10.83 4.24 3.75
N GLY A 34 10.24 3.37 4.58
CA GLY A 34 8.94 3.60 5.20
C GLY A 34 7.87 3.91 4.16
N THR A 35 7.33 5.13 4.20
CA THR A 35 6.27 5.56 3.27
C THR A 35 6.75 6.30 2.01
N SER A 36 8.08 6.35 1.83
CA SER A 36 8.77 7.07 0.74
C SER A 36 9.74 6.14 -0.02
N LEU A 37 10.39 6.68 -1.05
CA LEU A 37 11.47 6.00 -1.77
C LEU A 37 12.80 6.17 -1.04
N LYS A 38 13.69 5.19 -1.20
CA LYS A 38 15.08 5.24 -0.71
C LYS A 38 15.87 6.37 -1.36
N GLY A 39 16.88 6.86 -0.64
CA GLY A 39 17.77 7.94 -1.11
C GLY A 39 18.44 7.65 -2.47
N CYS A 40 18.85 6.41 -2.71
CA CYS A 40 19.42 5.98 -4.00
C CYS A 40 18.37 6.00 -5.13
N SER A 41 17.16 5.51 -4.87
CA SER A 41 16.07 5.47 -5.84
C SER A 41 15.68 6.84 -6.37
N TRP A 42 15.70 7.89 -5.53
CA TRP A 42 15.44 9.25 -6.01
C TRP A 42 16.43 9.71 -7.09
N LYS A 43 17.69 9.27 -7.04
CA LYS A 43 18.67 9.62 -8.07
C LYS A 43 18.34 8.93 -9.39
N VAL A 44 18.03 7.63 -9.33
CA VAL A 44 17.65 6.84 -10.51
C VAL A 44 16.39 7.38 -11.18
N VAL A 45 15.36 7.73 -10.40
CA VAL A 45 14.13 8.35 -10.92
C VAL A 45 14.44 9.67 -11.62
N GLY A 46 15.28 10.52 -11.02
CA GLY A 46 15.68 11.80 -11.62
C GLY A 46 16.46 11.63 -12.93
N GLU A 47 17.34 10.62 -13.01
CA GLU A 47 18.07 10.29 -14.23
C GLU A 47 17.14 9.78 -15.33
N LYS A 48 16.17 8.91 -15.00
CA LYS A 48 15.17 8.41 -15.95
C LYS A 48 14.34 9.54 -16.54
N LEU A 49 13.84 10.46 -15.70
CA LEU A 49 13.10 11.65 -16.15
C LEU A 49 13.93 12.58 -17.03
N LYS A 50 15.21 12.75 -16.72
CA LYS A 50 16.13 13.53 -17.54
C LYS A 50 16.37 12.86 -18.90
N ASN A 51 16.55 11.55 -18.94
CA ASN A 51 16.86 10.84 -20.18
C ASN A 51 15.64 10.72 -21.11
N GLU A 52 14.46 10.44 -20.57
CA GLU A 52 13.25 10.18 -21.36
C GLU A 52 12.53 11.47 -21.77
N HIS A 53 12.53 12.48 -20.89
CA HIS A 53 11.72 13.68 -21.07
C HIS A 53 12.53 14.99 -21.03
N ASN A 54 13.86 14.91 -20.95
CA ASN A 54 14.73 16.08 -20.71
C ASN A 54 14.28 16.89 -19.49
N PHE A 55 13.68 16.22 -18.49
CA PHE A 55 13.05 16.86 -17.34
C PHE A 55 13.98 16.80 -16.13
N ILE A 56 14.65 17.92 -15.87
CA ILE A 56 15.64 18.03 -14.78
C ILE A 56 14.92 18.43 -13.49
N VAL A 57 14.94 17.52 -12.52
CA VAL A 57 14.34 17.73 -11.20
C VAL A 57 15.28 17.39 -10.08
N ASP A 58 15.22 18.17 -9.01
CA ASP A 58 15.93 17.84 -7.77
C ASP A 58 15.11 16.87 -6.90
N ARG A 59 15.79 16.26 -5.93
CA ARG A 59 15.16 15.31 -5.00
C ARG A 59 13.99 15.93 -4.23
N ALA A 60 14.08 17.20 -3.86
CA ALA A 60 13.02 17.87 -3.10
C ALA A 60 11.78 18.08 -3.97
N GLN A 61 11.94 18.46 -5.23
CA GLN A 61 10.87 18.60 -6.22
C GLN A 61 10.18 17.27 -6.49
N MET A 62 10.94 16.18 -6.66
CA MET A 62 10.39 14.84 -6.82
C MET A 62 9.63 14.39 -5.57
N LYS A 63 10.20 14.58 -4.38
CA LYS A 63 9.53 14.24 -3.11
C LYS A 63 8.23 15.02 -2.93
N ASN A 64 8.26 16.33 -3.18
CA ASN A 64 7.07 17.18 -3.11
C ASN A 64 5.99 16.73 -4.10
N ARG A 65 6.38 16.33 -5.32
CA ARG A 65 5.43 15.80 -6.31
C ARG A 65 4.84 14.47 -5.87
N TYR A 66 5.68 13.56 -5.38
CA TYR A 66 5.26 12.27 -4.83
C TYR A 66 4.25 12.45 -3.68
N ASP A 67 4.57 13.30 -2.71
CA ASP A 67 3.69 13.57 -1.56
C ASP A 67 2.38 14.24 -1.99
N TYR A 68 2.43 15.12 -3.00
CA TYR A 68 1.24 15.72 -3.59
C TYR A 68 0.32 14.68 -4.24
N ILE A 69 0.88 13.78 -5.06
CA ILE A 69 0.12 12.71 -5.71
C ILE A 69 -0.43 11.75 -4.66
N LYS A 70 0.37 11.37 -3.65
CA LYS A 70 -0.04 10.52 -2.54
C LYS A 70 -1.23 11.09 -1.78
N LYS A 71 -1.19 12.38 -1.40
CA LYS A 71 -2.32 13.05 -0.72
C LYS A 71 -3.57 13.04 -1.60
N LYS A 72 -3.41 13.36 -2.88
CA LYS A 72 -4.50 13.34 -3.86
C LYS A 72 -5.10 11.93 -4.03
N PHE A 73 -4.28 10.88 -4.02
CA PHE A 73 -4.71 9.48 -4.04
C PHE A 73 -5.48 9.09 -2.77
N VAL A 74 -4.98 9.46 -1.58
CA VAL A 74 -5.68 9.18 -0.32
C VAL A 74 -7.07 9.80 -0.32
N THR A 75 -7.21 11.05 -0.76
CA THR A 75 -8.52 11.71 -0.91
C THR A 75 -9.38 11.00 -1.96
N TRP A 76 -8.80 10.60 -3.09
CA TRP A 76 -9.50 9.84 -4.14
C TRP A 76 -10.04 8.50 -3.62
N VAL A 77 -9.28 7.77 -2.80
CA VAL A 77 -9.75 6.54 -2.13
C VAL A 77 -10.89 6.84 -1.15
N LYS A 78 -10.78 7.91 -0.35
CA LYS A 78 -11.86 8.31 0.56
C LYS A 78 -13.16 8.60 -0.20
N LEU A 79 -13.08 9.33 -1.31
CA LEU A 79 -14.21 9.61 -2.19
C LEU A 79 -14.78 8.33 -2.78
N ARG A 80 -13.96 7.45 -3.37
CA ARG A 80 -14.43 6.18 -3.96
C ARG A 80 -15.17 5.31 -2.93
N ASN A 81 -14.71 5.31 -1.69
CA ASN A 81 -15.28 4.47 -0.64
C ASN A 81 -16.59 5.05 -0.10
N LYS A 82 -16.70 6.38 0.02
CA LYS A 82 -17.94 7.05 0.44
C LYS A 82 -19.02 6.96 -0.63
N THR A 83 -18.65 7.21 -1.87
CA THR A 83 -19.60 7.34 -2.99
C THR A 83 -19.89 6.00 -3.67
N GLY A 84 -19.17 4.93 -3.31
CA GLY A 84 -19.36 3.58 -3.83
C GLY A 84 -19.18 3.51 -5.36
N ASN A 85 -20.22 3.05 -6.07
CA ASN A 85 -20.19 2.73 -7.50
C ASN A 85 -20.24 3.96 -8.43
N LEU A 86 -20.24 5.18 -7.91
CA LEU A 86 -20.30 6.40 -8.71
C LEU A 86 -18.94 6.83 -9.30
N TYR A 87 -17.88 6.06 -9.05
CA TYR A 87 -16.60 6.24 -9.72
C TYR A 87 -16.53 5.42 -11.02
N ASN A 88 -16.32 6.09 -12.14
CA ASN A 88 -16.09 5.44 -13.43
C ASN A 88 -14.58 5.27 -13.69
N PRO A 89 -14.04 4.04 -13.68
CA PRO A 89 -12.61 3.80 -13.89
C PRO A 89 -12.16 4.06 -15.33
N VAL A 90 -13.08 3.99 -16.31
CA VAL A 90 -12.75 4.21 -17.73
C VAL A 90 -12.56 5.70 -18.02
N THR A 91 -13.40 6.55 -17.43
CA THR A 91 -13.33 8.01 -17.61
C THR A 91 -12.52 8.70 -16.52
N ASN A 92 -12.12 7.98 -15.45
CA ASN A 92 -11.41 8.52 -14.29
C ASN A 92 -12.15 9.71 -13.65
N THR A 93 -13.48 9.60 -13.54
CA THR A 93 -14.35 10.66 -13.02
C THR A 93 -15.34 10.13 -12.00
N PHE A 94 -15.73 11.00 -11.07
CA PHE A 94 -16.83 10.73 -10.13
C PHE A 94 -18.11 11.40 -10.64
N SER A 95 -19.19 10.63 -10.71
CA SER A 95 -20.54 11.13 -11.00
C SER A 95 -21.22 11.60 -9.70
N MET A 96 -20.71 12.68 -9.10
CA MET A 96 -21.30 13.35 -7.92
C MET A 96 -21.99 14.64 -8.32
N SER A 97 -23.01 15.07 -7.55
CA SER A 97 -23.66 16.36 -7.76
C SER A 97 -22.75 17.52 -7.34
N ASP A 98 -23.01 18.72 -7.86
CA ASP A 98 -22.22 19.91 -7.51
C ASP A 98 -22.30 20.24 -6.01
N GLU A 99 -23.44 19.96 -5.37
CA GLU A 99 -23.65 20.15 -3.94
C GLU A 99 -22.79 19.18 -3.10
N GLU A 100 -22.67 17.93 -3.53
CA GLU A 100 -21.81 16.92 -2.89
C GLU A 100 -20.34 17.28 -3.02
N TRP A 101 -19.91 17.73 -4.21
CA TRP A 101 -18.55 18.23 -4.42
C TRP A 101 -18.22 19.39 -3.48
N VAL A 102 -19.13 20.37 -3.33
CA VAL A 102 -18.93 21.52 -2.44
C VAL A 102 -18.90 21.11 -0.97
N ALA A 103 -19.76 20.16 -0.56
CA ALA A 103 -19.80 19.66 0.82
C ALA A 103 -18.49 18.95 1.19
N GLU A 104 -17.99 18.08 0.30
CA GLU A 104 -16.78 17.29 0.54
C GLU A 104 -15.50 18.13 0.31
N GLY A 105 -15.56 19.13 -0.57
CA GLY A 105 -14.51 20.15 -0.77
C GLY A 105 -14.22 20.99 0.47
N LYS A 106 -15.22 21.19 1.34
CA LYS A 106 -15.02 21.85 2.65
C LYS A 106 -14.24 20.99 3.63
N LEU A 107 -14.33 19.67 3.52
CA LEU A 107 -13.64 18.72 4.41
C LEU A 107 -12.20 18.47 3.96
N ASP A 108 -11.94 18.45 2.66
CA ASP A 108 -10.60 18.20 2.12
C ASP A 108 -10.32 19.04 0.86
N LYS A 109 -9.32 19.93 0.96
CA LYS A 109 -8.86 20.79 -0.15
C LYS A 109 -8.40 20.02 -1.39
N TYR A 110 -8.11 18.72 -1.29
CA TYR A 110 -7.73 17.88 -2.42
C TYR A 110 -8.93 17.37 -3.21
N VAL A 111 -10.15 17.47 -2.68
CA VAL A 111 -11.41 17.13 -3.38
C VAL A 111 -11.64 18.12 -4.52
N GLU A 112 -11.50 19.42 -4.27
CA GLU A 112 -11.55 20.43 -5.33
C GLU A 112 -10.44 20.25 -6.37
N LYS A 113 -9.26 19.76 -5.94
CA LYS A 113 -8.18 19.44 -6.88
C LYS A 113 -8.46 18.20 -7.73
N LEU A 114 -9.23 17.25 -7.21
CA LEU A 114 -9.70 16.07 -7.94
C LEU A 114 -10.83 16.43 -8.92
N ARG A 115 -11.71 17.36 -8.54
CA ARG A 115 -12.75 17.91 -9.43
C ARG A 115 -12.15 18.62 -10.63
N ASN A 116 -11.15 19.48 -10.40
CA ASN A 116 -10.52 20.27 -11.47
C ASN A 116 -9.53 19.47 -12.32
N ALA A 117 -8.89 18.46 -11.74
CA ALA A 117 -7.95 17.59 -12.43
C ALA A 117 -8.08 16.18 -11.89
N PRO A 118 -8.42 15.17 -12.70
CA PRO A 118 -8.46 13.78 -12.27
C PRO A 118 -7.14 13.28 -11.69
N LEU A 119 -7.18 12.16 -10.97
CA LEU A 119 -5.96 11.53 -10.47
C LEU A 119 -5.14 10.97 -11.63
N ILE A 120 -3.85 11.29 -11.70
CA ILE A 120 -2.99 10.81 -12.79
C ILE A 120 -2.77 9.32 -12.63
N CYS A 121 -3.05 8.54 -13.67
CA CYS A 121 -2.90 7.08 -13.73
C CYS A 121 -3.33 6.37 -12.43
N PRO A 122 -4.64 6.23 -12.17
CA PRO A 122 -5.17 5.63 -10.95
C PRO A 122 -4.59 4.24 -10.64
N ASP A 123 -4.36 3.42 -11.69
CA ASP A 123 -3.79 2.08 -11.53
C ASP A 123 -2.34 2.09 -11.01
N LEU A 124 -1.52 3.02 -11.51
CA LEU A 124 -0.15 3.19 -11.03
C LEU A 124 -0.14 3.74 -9.60
N CYS A 125 -1.00 4.71 -9.30
CA CYS A 125 -1.15 5.22 -7.94
C CYS A 125 -1.60 4.13 -6.96
N THR A 126 -2.53 3.28 -7.37
CA THR A 126 -3.02 2.16 -6.55
C THR A 126 -1.87 1.21 -6.22
N LYS A 127 -1.13 0.73 -7.24
CA LYS A 127 0.07 -0.11 -7.03
C LYS A 127 1.13 0.55 -6.15
N LEU A 128 1.31 1.87 -6.29
CA LEU A 128 2.33 2.61 -5.58
C LEU A 128 1.94 3.02 -4.16
N PHE A 129 0.66 3.17 -3.82
CA PHE A 129 0.26 3.76 -2.54
C PHE A 129 -0.65 2.89 -1.67
N GLU A 130 -1.44 1.97 -2.24
CA GLU A 130 -2.49 1.22 -1.51
C GLU A 130 -1.96 0.46 -0.28
N GLY A 131 -0.80 -0.21 -0.38
CA GLY A 131 -0.18 -0.92 0.74
C GLY A 131 0.61 -0.05 1.72
N VAL A 132 0.67 1.26 1.51
CA VAL A 132 1.51 2.20 2.30
C VAL A 132 0.70 3.30 2.97
N VAL A 133 -0.45 3.63 2.42
CA VAL A 133 -1.40 4.51 3.05
C VAL A 133 -2.27 3.66 3.98
N SER A 134 -1.99 3.71 5.29
CA SER A 134 -2.91 3.22 6.32
C SER A 134 -4.17 4.06 6.29
N THR A 135 -5.02 3.78 5.31
CA THR A 135 -6.39 4.26 5.31
C THR A 135 -7.02 3.49 6.47
N GLY A 136 -7.42 4.18 7.54
CA GLY A 136 -7.88 3.60 8.82
C GLY A 136 -9.14 2.72 8.75
N VAL A 137 -9.41 2.15 7.58
CA VAL A 137 -10.55 1.29 7.22
C VAL A 137 -10.12 -0.20 7.20
N HIS A 138 -8.84 -0.53 7.35
CA HIS A 138 -8.37 -1.93 7.36
C HIS A 138 -7.89 -2.47 8.72
N CYS A 139 -8.02 -1.72 9.82
CA CYS A 139 -7.68 -2.24 11.15
C CYS A 139 -8.78 -3.08 11.81
N TRP A 140 -9.93 -3.27 11.17
CA TRP A 140 -11.05 -4.03 11.74
C TRP A 140 -11.09 -5.43 11.14
N GLY A 141 -10.31 -6.35 11.72
CA GLY A 141 -10.58 -7.77 11.57
C GLY A 141 -11.94 -8.12 12.20
N PRO A 142 -12.62 -9.18 11.75
CA PRO A 142 -14.02 -9.50 12.12
C PRO A 142 -14.26 -9.86 13.61
N SER A 143 -13.28 -9.65 14.50
CA SER A 143 -13.36 -9.99 15.92
C SER A 143 -13.18 -8.81 16.88
N SER A 144 -13.22 -7.54 16.42
CA SER A 144 -13.03 -6.39 17.32
C SER A 144 -14.32 -5.98 18.01
N THR A 145 -14.36 -6.07 19.35
CA THR A 145 -15.53 -5.75 20.21
C THR A 145 -15.24 -4.57 21.16
N LEU A 146 -14.54 -3.52 20.72
CA LEU A 146 -14.20 -2.38 21.59
C LEU A 146 -14.94 -1.08 21.20
N PRO A 147 -15.39 -0.26 22.18
CA PRO A 147 -16.15 0.95 21.91
C PRO A 147 -15.26 2.07 21.38
N HIS A 148 -15.87 2.89 20.52
CA HIS A 148 -15.30 4.08 19.88
C HIS A 148 -14.70 5.08 20.91
N PRO A 149 -13.42 5.46 20.80
CA PRO A 149 -12.98 6.74 21.36
C PRO A 149 -13.51 7.85 20.46
N ALA A 150 -14.14 8.86 21.06
CA ALA A 150 -14.51 10.09 20.39
C ALA A 150 -13.25 10.80 19.87
N GLU A 151 -13.40 11.45 18.72
CA GLU A 151 -12.34 12.18 18.05
C GLU A 151 -11.69 13.24 18.96
N GLU A 152 -10.37 13.17 19.09
CA GLU A 152 -9.57 14.31 19.52
C GLU A 152 -8.33 14.40 18.62
N PHE A 153 -8.44 15.27 17.63
CA PHE A 153 -7.34 15.66 16.74
C PHE A 153 -6.36 16.51 17.55
N SER A 154 -5.20 15.95 17.90
CA SER A 154 -4.07 16.77 18.35
C SER A 154 -3.31 17.29 17.13
N ALA A 155 -3.50 18.58 16.84
CA ALA A 155 -2.70 19.33 15.90
C ALA A 155 -1.47 19.92 16.63
N HIS A 156 -0.32 19.27 16.55
CA HIS A 156 0.96 19.92 16.81
C HIS A 156 2.13 19.20 16.12
N ASP A 157 2.48 19.68 14.94
CA ASP A 157 3.88 19.97 14.59
C ASP A 157 3.87 20.87 13.34
N MET A 158 3.82 22.18 13.61
CA MET A 158 4.13 23.23 12.65
C MET A 158 5.57 23.63 12.93
N ASP A 159 6.53 23.10 12.15
CA ASP A 159 7.79 23.81 11.97
C ASP A 159 7.59 24.85 10.86
N GLU A 160 7.44 26.07 11.34
CA GLU A 160 7.33 27.32 10.63
C GLU A 160 8.74 27.78 10.21
N ASP A 161 9.04 27.70 8.92
CA ASP A 161 10.11 28.50 8.31
C ASP A 161 9.49 29.47 7.30
N HIS A 162 9.82 30.74 7.54
CA HIS A 162 9.16 31.96 7.12
C HIS A 162 9.16 32.20 5.60
N TYR A 163 8.00 32.62 5.08
CA TYR A 163 7.81 33.18 3.74
C TYR A 163 8.27 34.65 3.70
N THR A 164 8.88 35.09 2.60
CA THR A 164 8.73 36.50 2.16
C THR A 164 8.75 36.60 0.63
N GLN A 165 7.75 37.32 0.11
CA GLN A 165 7.53 37.64 -1.30
C GLN A 165 7.68 39.15 -1.51
N MET A 166 8.48 39.52 -2.52
CA MET A 166 8.51 40.72 -3.39
C MET A 166 8.47 42.17 -2.81
N GLU A 167 9.59 42.87 -3.04
CA GLU A 167 9.81 44.20 -3.67
C GLU A 167 8.88 45.41 -3.40
N THR A 168 9.48 46.50 -2.89
CA THR A 168 9.31 47.90 -3.37
C THR A 168 10.54 48.75 -3.01
N ASP A 169 10.85 49.74 -3.87
CA ASP A 169 12.07 50.55 -4.05
C ASP A 169 12.66 51.36 -2.87
N ALA A 170 14.00 51.28 -2.74
CA ALA A 170 15.08 52.29 -2.50
C ALA A 170 14.94 53.51 -1.52
N PRO A 171 16.04 54.22 -1.12
CA PRO A 171 17.37 53.80 -0.65
C PRO A 171 17.88 54.58 0.62
N HIS A 172 19.11 54.24 1.09
CA HIS A 172 19.98 54.92 2.09
C HIS A 172 19.73 54.56 3.57
N ALA A 173 20.71 54.44 4.49
CA ALA A 173 22.18 54.46 4.55
C ALA A 173 22.59 53.89 5.93
N SER A 174 23.86 53.49 6.10
CA SER A 174 24.73 53.41 7.31
C SER A 174 24.10 53.10 8.70
N ASP A 175 24.64 52.24 9.56
CA ASP A 175 26.00 52.29 10.08
C ASP A 175 26.32 51.04 10.95
N GLU A 176 27.59 50.70 10.94
CA GLU A 176 28.47 50.08 11.95
C GLU A 176 27.93 49.46 13.28
N SER A 177 28.52 48.28 13.57
CA SER A 177 29.21 47.92 14.83
C SER A 177 28.54 47.15 15.98
N SER A 178 29.30 46.12 16.40
CA SER A 178 29.63 45.74 17.77
C SER A 178 29.02 44.43 18.29
N GLY A 179 29.92 43.49 18.59
CA GLY A 179 29.59 42.13 19.00
C GLY A 179 29.09 42.01 20.43
N ARG A 180 28.70 40.79 20.84
CA ARG A 180 29.31 40.06 21.97
C ARG A 180 28.69 38.68 22.10
N SER A 181 29.56 37.67 22.00
CA SER A 181 29.31 36.28 22.35
C SER A 181 28.89 36.10 23.82
N LYS A 182 27.89 35.26 24.06
CA LYS A 182 27.71 34.53 25.33
C LYS A 182 27.27 33.09 25.02
N HIS A 183 28.18 32.16 25.27
CA HIS A 183 27.93 30.74 25.41
C HIS A 183 27.02 30.49 26.63
N HIS A 184 26.04 29.60 26.49
CA HIS A 184 25.53 28.78 27.59
C HIS A 184 25.43 27.33 27.11
N GLU A 185 26.21 26.46 27.76
CA GLU A 185 26.16 25.00 27.63
C GLU A 185 24.92 24.44 28.33
N GLY A 186 24.29 23.44 27.71
CA GLY A 186 23.20 22.68 28.31
C GLY A 186 22.56 21.65 27.38
N GLN A 187 23.30 20.67 26.86
CA GLN A 187 22.71 19.53 26.11
C GLN A 187 23.43 18.21 26.38
N GLY A 188 23.10 17.56 27.52
CA GLY A 188 23.59 16.22 27.86
C GLY A 188 22.52 15.11 27.83
N ASN A 189 21.29 15.39 28.26
CA ASN A 189 20.33 14.31 28.56
C ASN A 189 19.39 13.91 27.42
N SER A 190 18.95 14.85 26.57
CA SER A 190 17.93 14.58 25.55
C SER A 190 18.41 13.60 24.44
N LYS A 191 19.71 13.62 24.12
CA LYS A 191 20.31 12.71 23.12
C LYS A 191 20.39 11.25 23.57
N ARG A 192 20.48 10.97 24.88
CA ARG A 192 20.53 9.58 25.40
C ARG A 192 19.13 8.96 25.44
N VAL A 193 18.11 9.73 25.85
CA VAL A 193 16.72 9.26 25.90
C VAL A 193 16.19 8.95 24.50
N ARG A 194 16.43 9.82 23.49
CA ARG A 194 16.04 9.55 22.09
C ARG A 194 16.68 8.29 21.51
N ARG A 195 17.93 8.00 21.86
CA ARG A 195 18.63 6.80 21.36
C ARG A 195 18.03 5.51 21.94
N ASN A 196 17.70 5.53 23.22
CA ASN A 196 17.08 4.38 23.89
C ASN A 196 15.66 4.07 23.37
N ILE A 197 14.88 5.09 22.99
CA ILE A 197 13.55 4.89 22.38
C ILE A 197 13.67 4.28 20.98
N PHE A 198 14.60 4.80 20.16
CA PHE A 198 14.84 4.26 18.83
C PHE A 198 15.31 2.80 18.85
N ASP A 199 16.16 2.44 19.82
CA ASP A 199 16.61 1.05 20.01
C ASP A 199 15.48 0.13 20.54
N ASP A 200 14.47 0.69 21.21
CA ASP A 200 13.27 -0.05 21.66
C ASP A 200 12.33 -0.32 20.49
N ASP A 201 12.03 0.71 19.69
CA ASP A 201 11.21 0.61 18.48
C ASP A 201 11.84 -0.34 17.46
N LEU A 202 13.16 -0.26 17.24
CA LEU A 202 13.88 -1.15 16.33
C LEU A 202 13.84 -2.61 16.82
N ARG A 203 13.88 -2.83 18.14
CA ARG A 203 13.76 -4.16 18.72
C ARG A 203 12.34 -4.71 18.56
N GLU A 204 11.33 -3.86 18.69
CA GLU A 204 9.93 -4.27 18.50
C GLU A 204 9.65 -4.63 17.04
N VAL A 205 10.09 -3.79 16.09
CA VAL A 205 10.04 -4.11 14.65
C VAL A 205 10.80 -5.40 14.35
N GLY A 206 11.94 -5.64 15.01
CA GLY A 206 12.68 -6.90 14.90
C GLY A 206 11.86 -8.12 15.33
N LYS A 207 11.05 -8.01 16.39
CA LYS A 207 10.14 -9.10 16.82
C LYS A 207 9.02 -9.32 15.82
N GLU A 208 8.44 -8.25 15.28
CA GLU A 208 7.39 -8.34 14.26
C GLU A 208 7.89 -9.04 13.00
N ILE A 209 9.09 -8.68 12.52
CA ILE A 209 9.73 -9.33 11.36
C ILE A 209 9.90 -10.83 11.62
N VAL A 210 10.38 -11.22 12.81
CA VAL A 210 10.53 -12.64 13.18
C VAL A 210 9.18 -13.35 13.22
N ASN A 211 8.13 -12.71 13.71
CA ASN A 211 6.79 -13.29 13.74
C ASN A 211 6.22 -13.49 12.34
N VAL A 212 6.37 -12.50 11.45
CA VAL A 212 5.96 -12.62 10.04
C VAL A 212 6.74 -13.73 9.34
N ALA A 213 8.06 -13.82 9.57
CA ALA A 213 8.88 -14.89 9.01
C ALA A 213 8.41 -16.29 9.48
N LYS A 214 8.09 -16.45 10.78
CA LYS A 214 7.52 -17.69 11.31
C LYS A 214 6.18 -18.04 10.67
N MET A 215 5.30 -17.05 10.48
CA MET A 215 4.02 -17.25 9.80
C MET A 215 4.18 -17.69 8.35
N LEU A 216 5.14 -17.12 7.62
CA LEU A 216 5.41 -17.51 6.23
C LEU A 216 5.92 -18.95 6.13
N VAL A 217 6.87 -19.33 6.98
CA VAL A 217 7.38 -20.71 7.04
C VAL A 217 6.27 -21.71 7.38
N GLU A 218 5.42 -21.36 8.35
CA GLU A 218 4.30 -22.21 8.74
C GLU A 218 3.23 -22.31 7.63
N SER A 219 2.95 -21.21 6.94
CA SER A 219 2.05 -21.17 5.78
C SER A 219 2.58 -22.03 4.64
N GLU A 220 3.87 -21.94 4.33
CA GLU A 220 4.53 -22.79 3.32
C GLU A 220 4.51 -24.27 3.72
N ARG A 221 4.73 -24.59 5.00
CA ARG A 221 4.62 -25.95 5.54
C ARG A 221 3.21 -26.50 5.36
N LEU A 222 2.19 -25.76 5.78
CA LEU A 222 0.78 -26.16 5.62
C LEU A 222 0.37 -26.29 4.16
N ASN A 223 0.88 -25.43 3.27
CA ASN A 223 0.63 -25.53 1.84
C ASN A 223 1.32 -26.75 1.22
N ARG A 224 2.54 -27.08 1.66
CA ARG A 224 3.23 -28.32 1.26
C ARG A 224 2.46 -29.54 1.71
N GLU A 225 2.04 -29.60 2.98
CA GLU A 225 1.24 -30.71 3.52
C GLU A 225 -0.09 -30.88 2.77
N LYS A 226 -0.79 -29.77 2.47
CA LYS A 226 -2.01 -29.83 1.65
C LYS A 226 -1.76 -30.36 0.25
N LYS A 227 -0.65 -29.97 -0.38
CA LYS A 227 -0.27 -30.43 -1.70
C LYS A 227 0.05 -31.94 -1.68
N ASP A 228 0.85 -32.37 -0.72
CA ASP A 228 1.23 -33.78 -0.55
C ASP A 228 -0.02 -34.65 -0.29
N ASP A 229 -0.98 -34.17 0.52
CA ASP A 229 -2.26 -34.84 0.77
C ASP A 229 -3.09 -35.01 -0.51
N VAL A 230 -3.14 -33.99 -1.37
CA VAL A 230 -3.89 -34.02 -2.64
C VAL A 230 -3.21 -34.97 -3.63
N ASP A 231 -1.89 -34.85 -3.79
CA ASP A 231 -1.11 -35.69 -4.70
C ASP A 231 -1.25 -37.19 -4.33
N ALA A 232 -1.20 -37.52 -3.03
CA ALA A 232 -1.43 -38.89 -2.55
C ALA A 232 -2.87 -39.38 -2.82
N CYS A 233 -3.88 -38.49 -2.72
CA CYS A 233 -5.26 -38.84 -3.05
C CYS A 233 -5.42 -39.14 -4.54
N MET A 234 -4.77 -38.36 -5.39
CA MET A 234 -4.76 -38.53 -6.85
C MET A 234 -4.06 -39.82 -7.26
N GLU A 235 -2.88 -40.13 -6.72
CA GLU A 235 -2.18 -41.38 -7.01
C GLU A 235 -3.03 -42.61 -6.65
N LYS A 236 -3.77 -42.52 -5.55
CA LYS A 236 -4.71 -43.57 -5.15
C LYS A 236 -5.93 -43.65 -6.05
N LEU A 237 -6.43 -42.53 -6.55
CA LEU A 237 -7.56 -42.45 -7.47
C LEU A 237 -7.20 -43.04 -8.85
N GLU A 238 -6.00 -42.77 -9.36
CA GLU A 238 -5.51 -43.34 -10.63
C GLU A 238 -5.48 -44.88 -10.60
N LYS A 239 -5.14 -45.48 -9.45
CA LYS A 239 -5.17 -46.94 -9.24
C LYS A 239 -6.58 -47.55 -9.27
N MET A 240 -7.63 -46.74 -9.23
CA MET A 240 -9.02 -47.22 -9.27
C MET A 240 -9.52 -47.45 -10.71
N GLU A 241 -8.78 -46.98 -11.72
CA GLU A 241 -9.14 -47.09 -13.14
C GLU A 241 -10.56 -46.56 -13.46
N TRP A 242 -11.05 -45.59 -12.67
CA TRP A 242 -12.26 -44.85 -12.99
C TRP A 242 -11.91 -43.85 -14.09
N GLY A 243 -12.37 -44.10 -15.32
CA GLY A 243 -12.00 -43.31 -16.49
C GLY A 243 -12.42 -41.83 -16.39
N GLU A 244 -11.77 -40.97 -17.18
CA GLU A 244 -12.16 -39.57 -17.35
C GLU A 244 -13.60 -39.51 -17.88
N GLY A 245 -14.53 -39.02 -17.05
CA GLY A 245 -15.98 -39.01 -17.33
C GLY A 245 -16.79 -40.00 -16.50
N ASP A 246 -16.16 -40.79 -15.63
CA ASP A 246 -16.89 -41.55 -14.61
C ASP A 246 -17.41 -40.59 -13.53
N PRO A 247 -18.72 -40.58 -13.25
CA PRO A 247 -19.28 -39.70 -12.23
C PRO A 247 -18.61 -39.89 -10.84
N ARG A 248 -18.11 -41.10 -10.54
CA ARG A 248 -17.35 -41.41 -9.30
C ARG A 248 -16.00 -40.70 -9.26
N TYR A 249 -15.33 -40.59 -10.40
CA TYR A 249 -14.06 -39.85 -10.51
C TYR A 249 -14.30 -38.37 -10.18
N ASP A 250 -15.30 -37.76 -10.81
CA ASP A 250 -15.65 -36.35 -10.58
C ASP A 250 -16.07 -36.07 -9.13
N THR A 251 -16.83 -37.00 -8.53
CA THR A 251 -17.23 -36.86 -7.12
C THR A 251 -16.05 -37.03 -6.17
N ALA A 252 -15.09 -37.90 -6.47
CA ALA A 252 -13.85 -38.02 -5.69
C ALA A 252 -13.05 -36.71 -5.74
N LEU A 253 -12.91 -36.10 -6.92
CA LEU A 253 -12.24 -34.80 -7.08
C LEU A 253 -12.92 -33.71 -6.25
N LEU A 254 -14.25 -33.65 -6.27
CA LEU A 254 -15.00 -32.68 -5.46
C LEU A 254 -14.75 -32.88 -3.96
N LEU A 255 -14.78 -34.12 -3.48
CA LEU A 255 -14.53 -34.43 -2.07
C LEU A 255 -13.10 -34.08 -1.64
N PHE A 256 -12.12 -34.24 -2.54
CA PHE A 256 -10.74 -33.84 -2.25
C PHE A 256 -10.60 -32.32 -2.19
N GLY A 257 -11.36 -31.57 -2.98
CA GLY A 257 -11.40 -30.10 -2.90
C GLY A 257 -12.09 -29.58 -1.64
N GLU A 258 -13.12 -30.30 -1.15
CA GLU A 258 -13.99 -29.86 -0.06
C GLU A 258 -13.28 -29.80 1.31
N SER A 259 -12.50 -30.83 1.68
CA SER A 259 -11.88 -30.88 3.01
C SER A 259 -10.63 -31.75 3.08
N ALA A 260 -9.64 -31.27 3.84
CA ALA A 260 -8.45 -32.04 4.20
C ALA A 260 -8.78 -33.31 5.00
N ASP A 261 -9.83 -33.28 5.81
CA ASP A 261 -10.23 -34.45 6.59
C ASP A 261 -10.85 -35.54 5.70
N LEU A 262 -11.55 -35.16 4.63
CA LEU A 262 -12.06 -36.09 3.64
C LEU A 262 -10.92 -36.75 2.86
N ARG A 263 -9.88 -35.99 2.51
CA ARG A 263 -8.64 -36.53 1.93
C ARG A 263 -7.96 -37.55 2.85
N LYS A 264 -7.82 -37.21 4.14
CA LYS A 264 -7.26 -38.14 5.14
C LYS A 264 -8.09 -39.41 5.32
N VAL A 265 -9.42 -39.30 5.32
CA VAL A 265 -10.31 -40.47 5.35
C VAL A 265 -10.12 -41.31 4.09
N TRP A 266 -10.12 -40.70 2.91
CA TRP A 266 -9.88 -41.38 1.63
C TRP A 266 -8.58 -42.17 1.64
N LEU A 267 -7.48 -41.58 2.08
CA LEU A 267 -6.18 -42.24 2.14
C LEU A 267 -6.18 -43.47 3.05
N ARG A 268 -6.96 -43.46 4.15
CA ARG A 268 -7.09 -44.58 5.09
C ARG A 268 -8.05 -45.69 4.65
N LEU A 269 -8.98 -45.39 3.73
CA LEU A 269 -9.93 -46.39 3.23
C LEU A 269 -9.22 -47.50 2.44
N LYS A 270 -9.76 -48.71 2.47
CA LYS A 270 -9.31 -49.76 1.55
C LYS A 270 -9.86 -49.47 0.15
N THR A 271 -9.12 -49.85 -0.89
CA THR A 271 -9.51 -49.71 -2.31
C THR A 271 -10.92 -50.25 -2.56
N SER A 272 -11.28 -51.40 -1.97
CA SER A 272 -12.61 -52.02 -2.07
C SER A 272 -13.77 -51.21 -1.45
N SER A 273 -13.46 -50.25 -0.55
CA SER A 273 -14.45 -49.43 0.15
C SER A 273 -14.58 -48.02 -0.42
N CYS A 274 -13.61 -47.61 -1.25
CA CYS A 274 -13.55 -46.29 -1.88
C CYS A 274 -14.79 -46.02 -2.75
N GLU A 275 -15.22 -46.99 -3.56
CA GLU A 275 -16.39 -46.83 -4.45
C GLU A 275 -17.66 -46.53 -3.65
N SER A 276 -17.99 -47.38 -2.68
CA SER A 276 -19.19 -47.21 -1.85
C SER A 276 -19.17 -45.90 -1.07
N TRP A 277 -17.99 -45.48 -0.61
CA TRP A 277 -17.82 -44.20 0.09
C TRP A 277 -18.11 -43.01 -0.83
N VAL A 278 -17.55 -43.00 -2.04
CA VAL A 278 -17.80 -41.96 -3.05
C VAL A 278 -19.26 -41.94 -3.48
N ARG A 279 -19.89 -43.09 -3.69
CA ARG A 279 -21.31 -43.16 -4.07
C ARG A 279 -22.23 -42.64 -2.97
N ASN A 280 -21.96 -42.98 -1.71
CA ASN A 280 -22.74 -42.49 -0.57
C ASN A 280 -22.56 -40.98 -0.39
N ALA A 281 -21.34 -40.48 -0.57
CA ALA A 281 -21.07 -39.05 -0.56
C ALA A 281 -21.78 -38.34 -1.71
N GLY A 282 -21.67 -38.84 -2.94
CA GLY A 282 -22.37 -38.30 -4.12
C GLY A 282 -23.88 -38.24 -3.93
N ARG A 283 -24.50 -39.23 -3.30
CA ARG A 283 -25.94 -39.21 -2.94
C ARG A 283 -26.29 -38.10 -1.94
N LYS A 284 -25.43 -37.87 -0.93
CA LYS A 284 -25.61 -36.76 0.02
C LYS A 284 -25.59 -35.40 -0.68
N TYR A 285 -24.77 -35.26 -1.72
CA TYR A 285 -24.64 -34.02 -2.52
C TYR A 285 -25.56 -33.99 -3.77
N ARG A 286 -26.43 -34.99 -3.97
CA ARG A 286 -27.27 -35.16 -5.18
C ARG A 286 -26.50 -35.12 -6.50
N LEU A 287 -25.27 -35.63 -6.51
CA LEU A 287 -24.41 -35.70 -7.70
C LEU A 287 -24.69 -36.93 -8.56
N PHE A 288 -25.43 -37.91 -8.01
CA PHE A 288 -25.97 -39.06 -8.72
C PHE A 288 -27.43 -39.28 -8.31
N GLU A 289 -28.27 -39.77 -9.21
CA GLU A 289 -29.57 -40.42 -8.90
C GLU A 289 -29.36 -41.88 -8.45
#